data_AF-A0A0Q5PFE8-F1
#
_entry.id   AF-A0A0Q5PFE8-F1
#
_cell.length_a   1.000
_cell.length_b   1.000
_cell.length_c   1.000
_cell.angle_alpha   90.00
_cell.angle_beta   90.00
_cell.angle_gamma   90.00
#
_symmetry.space_group_name_H-M   'P 1'
#
loop_
_entity.id
_entity.type
_entity.pdbx_description
1 polymer ?
#
loop_
_entity_poly.entity_id
_entity_poly.type
_entity_poly.pdbx_seq_one_letter_code
_entity_poly.pdbx_strand_id
1 'polypeptide(L)'
;MLLLEGANYGVESSPLVRSVIEHAIRLSWGAALEPHVFVEALLRMQKWSLEKTMEAAERGWALAPAQIRDIQELMAEASDEYKYLDTYKALANVVETNPGEFAGIYQYWLRETQVSHPTMSSAAPYLAVNADAFGMSLYHEPRPTETRNDVLLPSLLWVAAGAFGVISGLTHYFEEPLNDIGARMADLGVPPFELK
;
A
#
# COMPACT_ATOMS: atom_id res chain seq x y z
N MET A 1 -17.68 10.89 2.78
CA MET A 1 -16.73 11.15 3.88
C MET A 1 -16.35 9.82 4.49
N LEU A 2 -15.04 9.54 4.59
CA LEU A 2 -14.54 8.29 5.17
C LEU A 2 -14.74 8.27 6.69
N LEU A 3 -14.91 7.08 7.28
CA LEU A 3 -15.26 6.94 8.70
C LEU A 3 -14.29 7.67 9.64
N LEU A 4 -12.98 7.50 9.42
CA LEU A 4 -11.95 8.12 10.25
C LEU A 4 -11.91 9.65 10.10
N GLU A 5 -12.05 10.16 8.88
CA GLU A 5 -12.12 11.61 8.65
C GLU A 5 -13.36 12.22 9.28
N GLY A 6 -14.51 11.54 9.18
CA GLY A 6 -15.75 11.96 9.85
C GLY A 6 -15.68 11.94 11.38
N ALA A 7 -14.72 11.20 11.93
CA ALA A 7 -14.44 11.12 13.36
C ALA A 7 -13.22 11.95 13.80
N ASN A 8 -12.72 12.85 12.95
CA ASN A 8 -11.52 13.68 13.17
C ASN A 8 -10.18 12.92 13.32
N TYR A 9 -10.10 11.67 12.86
CA TYR A 9 -8.89 10.84 12.82
C TYR A 9 -8.22 10.84 11.43
N GLY A 10 -8.28 11.97 10.72
CA GLY A 10 -7.75 12.08 9.36
C GLY A 10 -6.23 11.89 9.29
N VAL A 11 -5.49 12.45 10.26
CA VAL A 11 -4.03 12.35 10.34
C VAL A 11 -3.60 10.91 10.62
N GLU A 12 -4.32 10.23 11.51
CA GLU A 12 -4.08 8.85 11.91
C GLU A 12 -4.46 7.84 10.81
N SER A 13 -5.20 8.29 9.78
CA SER A 13 -5.58 7.44 8.64
C SER A 13 -4.46 7.25 7.60
N SER A 14 -3.42 8.10 7.59
CA SER A 14 -2.34 8.06 6.58
C SER A 14 -1.67 6.69 6.42
N PRO A 15 -1.36 5.91 7.48
CA PRO A 15 -0.84 4.55 7.31
C PRO A 15 -1.77 3.62 6.53
N LEU A 16 -3.10 3.75 6.72
CA LEU A 16 -4.09 2.97 5.99
C LEU A 16 -4.17 3.41 4.53
N VAL A 17 -4.17 4.73 4.28
CA VAL A 17 -4.14 5.28 2.92
C VAL A 17 -2.91 4.79 2.15
N ARG A 18 -1.72 4.87 2.78
CA ARG A 18 -0.47 4.33 2.22
C ARG A 18 -0.60 2.85 1.86
N SER A 19 -1.19 2.05 2.75
CA SER A 19 -1.39 0.62 2.51
C SER A 19 -2.33 0.36 1.33
N VAL A 20 -3.44 1.10 1.21
CA VAL A 20 -4.36 0.98 0.07
C VAL A 20 -3.66 1.29 -1.24
N ILE A 21 -2.83 2.35 -1.28
CA ILE A 21 -2.06 2.70 -2.48
C ILE A 21 -1.10 1.59 -2.88
N GLU A 22 -0.36 1.03 -1.92
CA GLU A 22 0.57 -0.07 -2.19
C GLU A 22 -0.14 -1.30 -2.75
N HIS A 23 -1.29 -1.67 -2.18
CA HIS A 23 -2.07 -2.81 -2.65
C HIS A 23 -2.67 -2.56 -4.04
N ALA A 24 -3.17 -1.35 -4.31
CA ALA A 24 -3.67 -0.98 -5.63
C ALA A 24 -2.56 -1.14 -6.69
N ILE A 25 -1.36 -0.61 -6.45
CA ILE A 25 -0.21 -0.78 -7.36
C ILE A 25 0.12 -2.26 -7.55
N ARG A 26 0.23 -3.05 -6.46
CA ARG A 26 0.61 -4.46 -6.55
C ARG A 26 -0.43 -5.32 -7.25
N LEU A 27 -1.72 -5.06 -7.04
CA LEU A 27 -2.79 -5.76 -7.73
C LEU A 27 -2.81 -5.41 -9.21
N SER A 28 -2.75 -4.12 -9.57
CA SER A 28 -2.68 -3.71 -10.98
C SER A 28 -1.48 -4.29 -11.70
N TRP A 29 -0.31 -4.29 -11.04
CA TRP A 29 0.87 -4.96 -11.55
C TRP A 29 0.66 -6.47 -11.74
N GLY A 30 0.06 -7.16 -10.76
CA GLY A 30 -0.26 -8.57 -10.86
C GLY A 30 -1.24 -8.91 -11.98
N ALA A 31 -2.22 -8.04 -12.24
CA ALA A 31 -3.18 -8.18 -13.33
C ALA A 31 -2.52 -8.08 -14.72
N ALA A 32 -1.39 -7.39 -14.83
CA ALA A 32 -0.61 -7.26 -16.07
C ALA A 32 0.40 -8.42 -16.28
N LEU A 33 0.49 -9.36 -15.34
CA LEU A 33 1.40 -10.51 -15.41
C LEU A 33 0.65 -11.81 -15.71
N GLU A 34 1.41 -12.80 -16.17
CA GLU A 34 0.96 -14.18 -16.12
C GLU A 34 0.66 -14.59 -14.66
N PRO A 35 -0.50 -15.23 -14.36
CA PRO A 35 -0.91 -15.51 -12.98
C PRO A 35 0.14 -16.26 -12.16
N HIS A 36 0.84 -17.23 -12.76
CA HIS A 36 1.89 -17.99 -12.09
C HIS A 36 3.10 -17.11 -11.69
N VAL A 37 3.49 -16.15 -12.53
CA VAL A 37 4.60 -15.23 -12.23
C VAL A 37 4.25 -14.33 -11.05
N PHE A 38 3.00 -13.85 -11.00
CA PHE A 38 2.53 -13.03 -9.89
C PHE A 38 2.55 -13.80 -8.56
N VAL A 39 2.02 -15.03 -8.55
CA VAL A 39 2.03 -15.89 -7.35
C VAL A 39 3.46 -16.16 -6.87
N GLU A 40 4.36 -16.54 -7.78
CA GLU A 40 5.76 -16.80 -7.43
C GLU A 40 6.44 -15.55 -6.88
N ALA A 41 6.21 -14.38 -7.47
CA ALA A 41 6.75 -13.13 -6.94
C ALA A 41 6.26 -12.85 -5.51
N LEU A 42 4.98 -13.10 -5.20
CA LEU A 42 4.44 -12.94 -3.85
C LEU A 42 5.07 -13.93 -2.85
N LEU A 43 5.27 -15.18 -3.24
CA LEU A 43 5.96 -16.19 -2.41
C LEU A 43 7.41 -15.78 -2.13
N ARG A 44 8.14 -15.28 -3.15
CA ARG A 44 9.50 -14.76 -2.98
C ARG A 44 9.55 -13.56 -2.03
N MET A 45 8.56 -12.65 -2.11
CA MET A 45 8.43 -11.53 -1.18
C MET A 45 8.16 -11.98 0.25
N GLN A 46 7.26 -12.95 0.43
CA GLN A 46 6.97 -13.53 1.74
C GLN A 46 8.22 -14.16 2.35
N LYS A 47 8.93 -15.01 1.59
CA LYS A 47 10.21 -15.60 1.99
C LYS A 47 11.21 -14.55 2.46
N TRP A 48 11.40 -13.47 1.68
CA TRP A 48 12.31 -12.39 2.07
C TRP A 48 11.92 -11.72 3.41
N SER A 49 10.63 -11.47 3.64
CA SER A 49 10.13 -10.90 4.91
C SER A 49 10.35 -11.86 6.09
N LEU A 50 10.16 -13.16 5.84
CA LEU A 50 10.37 -14.21 6.84
C LEU A 50 11.85 -14.40 7.17
N GLU A 51 12.75 -14.31 6.17
CA GLU A 51 14.20 -14.29 6.39
C GLU A 51 14.61 -13.16 7.33
N LYS A 52 14.02 -11.96 7.19
CA LYS A 52 14.27 -10.84 8.13
C LYS A 52 13.78 -11.11 9.54
N THR A 53 12.69 -11.85 9.67
CA THR A 53 12.16 -12.27 10.98
C THR A 53 13.11 -13.28 11.64
N MET A 54 13.62 -14.25 10.88
CA MET A 54 14.61 -15.22 11.35
C MET A 54 15.95 -14.54 11.71
N GLU A 55 16.45 -13.63 10.88
CA GLU A 55 17.65 -12.83 11.18
C GLU A 55 17.52 -12.04 12.50
N ALA A 56 16.34 -11.47 12.78
CA ALA A 56 16.08 -10.77 14.04
C ALA A 56 16.07 -11.74 15.23
N ALA A 57 15.51 -12.93 15.06
CA ALA A 57 15.50 -13.97 16.09
C ALA A 57 16.91 -14.41 16.47
N GLU A 58 17.78 -14.61 15.48
CA GLU A 58 19.21 -14.93 15.68
C GLU A 58 19.96 -13.82 16.43
N ARG A 59 19.49 -12.56 16.33
CA ARG A 59 20.07 -11.39 17.03
C ARG A 59 19.51 -11.16 18.43
N GLY A 60 18.73 -12.10 18.96
CA GLY A 60 18.25 -12.08 20.35
C GLY A 60 16.75 -11.80 20.52
N TRP A 61 15.99 -11.70 19.43
CA TRP A 61 14.53 -11.55 19.47
C TRP A 61 13.88 -12.92 19.35
N ALA A 62 14.19 -13.79 20.31
CA ALA A 62 13.92 -15.22 20.21
C ALA A 62 12.45 -15.53 19.90
N LEU A 63 12.26 -16.46 18.96
CA LEU A 63 10.96 -17.01 18.60
C LEU A 63 10.75 -18.36 19.29
N ALA A 64 9.49 -18.72 19.53
CA ALA A 64 9.16 -20.05 20.02
C ALA A 64 9.53 -21.10 18.96
N PRO A 65 9.96 -22.33 19.33
CA PRO A 65 10.32 -23.37 18.37
C PRO A 65 9.23 -23.71 17.35
N ALA A 66 7.95 -23.63 17.76
CA ALA A 66 6.83 -23.82 16.85
C ALA A 66 6.78 -22.73 15.76
N GLN A 67 6.97 -21.46 16.13
CA GLN A 67 6.99 -20.35 15.17
C GLN A 67 8.16 -20.47 14.20
N ILE A 68 9.33 -20.93 14.65
CA ILE A 68 10.48 -21.16 13.77
C ILE A 68 10.14 -22.20 12.70
N ARG A 69 9.52 -23.32 13.10
CA ARG A 69 9.09 -24.36 12.15
C ARG A 69 8.06 -23.82 11.17
N ASP A 70 7.02 -23.13 11.65
CA ASP A 70 5.97 -22.58 10.80
C ASP A 70 6.53 -21.56 9.79
N ILE A 71 7.50 -20.73 10.20
CA ILE A 71 8.23 -19.81 9.32
C ILE A 71 9.05 -20.56 8.27
N GLN A 72 9.77 -21.61 8.67
CA GLN A 72 10.58 -22.43 7.76
C GLN A 72 9.71 -23.14 6.72
N GLU A 73 8.52 -23.61 7.10
CA GLU A 73 7.55 -24.21 6.20
C GLU A 73 7.08 -23.19 5.14
N LEU A 74 6.66 -21.99 5.56
CA LEU A 74 6.26 -20.93 4.64
C LEU A 74 7.41 -20.49 3.71
N MET A 75 8.64 -20.40 4.22
CA MET A 75 9.82 -20.07 3.41
C MET A 75 10.12 -21.13 2.34
N ALA A 76 9.75 -22.39 2.59
CA ALA A 76 9.97 -23.49 1.66
C ALA A 76 8.99 -23.49 0.48
N GLU A 77 7.87 -22.76 0.56
CA GLU A 77 6.92 -22.60 -0.55
C GLU A 77 7.53 -21.85 -1.74
N ALA A 78 8.49 -20.95 -1.48
CA ALA A 78 9.08 -20.14 -2.54
C ALA A 78 10.29 -20.85 -3.20
N SER A 79 10.12 -21.22 -4.47
CA SER A 79 11.15 -21.92 -5.24
C SER A 79 12.36 -21.03 -5.57
N ASP A 80 13.55 -21.64 -5.65
CA ASP A 80 14.78 -20.95 -6.06
C ASP A 80 14.88 -20.75 -7.59
N GLU A 81 14.06 -21.48 -8.37
CA GLU A 81 13.91 -21.25 -9.81
C GLU A 81 13.50 -19.80 -10.12
N TYR A 82 12.61 -19.24 -9.29
CA TYR A 82 12.07 -17.90 -9.45
C TYR A 82 12.84 -16.81 -8.69
N LYS A 83 14.09 -17.09 -8.28
CA LYS A 83 14.91 -16.12 -7.53
C LYS A 83 15.11 -14.78 -8.27
N TYR A 84 15.04 -14.76 -9.60
CA TYR A 84 15.09 -13.53 -10.38
C TYR A 84 13.93 -12.56 -10.07
N LEU A 85 12.81 -13.06 -9.55
CA LEU A 85 11.66 -12.24 -9.11
C LEU A 85 11.90 -11.52 -7.79
N ASP A 86 12.98 -11.80 -7.05
CA ASP A 86 13.36 -11.09 -5.81
C ASP A 86 13.52 -9.58 -6.03
N THR A 87 13.69 -9.14 -7.29
CA THR A 87 13.70 -7.73 -7.64
C THR A 87 12.39 -7.02 -7.24
N TYR A 88 11.24 -7.68 -7.30
CA TYR A 88 9.93 -7.07 -7.06
C TYR A 88 9.54 -6.92 -5.58
N LYS A 89 10.44 -7.28 -4.66
CA LYS A 89 10.23 -7.03 -3.22
C LYS A 89 10.09 -5.54 -2.90
N ALA A 90 10.86 -4.70 -3.59
CA ALA A 90 10.77 -3.27 -3.47
C ALA A 90 9.64 -2.76 -4.37
N LEU A 91 8.71 -1.98 -3.80
CA LEU A 91 7.61 -1.37 -4.57
C LEU A 91 8.12 -0.50 -5.73
N ALA A 92 9.26 0.18 -5.55
CA ALA A 92 9.92 0.95 -6.61
C ALA A 92 10.16 0.11 -7.88
N ASN A 93 10.64 -1.12 -7.72
CA ASN A 93 10.98 -2.00 -8.84
C ASN A 93 9.71 -2.50 -9.54
N VAL A 94 8.57 -2.61 -8.83
CA VAL A 94 7.26 -2.85 -9.44
C VAL A 94 6.86 -1.67 -10.32
N VAL A 95 7.01 -0.44 -9.81
CA VAL A 95 6.67 0.80 -10.54
C VAL A 95 7.52 0.98 -11.79
N GLU A 96 8.80 0.60 -11.73
CA GLU A 96 9.73 0.68 -12.87
C GLU A 96 9.33 -0.22 -14.05
N THR A 97 8.49 -1.25 -13.84
CA THR A 97 7.99 -2.08 -14.94
C THR A 97 6.99 -1.35 -15.83
N ASN A 98 6.26 -0.38 -15.29
CA ASN A 98 5.27 0.41 -16.01
C ASN A 98 5.14 1.83 -15.42
N PRO A 99 6.14 2.69 -15.66
CA PRO A 99 6.16 4.03 -15.07
C PRO A 99 5.02 4.92 -15.59
N GLY A 100 4.54 4.69 -16.81
CA GLY A 100 3.42 5.44 -17.39
C GLY A 100 2.11 5.26 -16.60
N GLU A 101 1.93 4.10 -15.98
CA GLU A 101 0.74 3.77 -15.19
C GLU A 101 0.94 4.10 -13.70
N PHE A 102 2.09 3.73 -13.12
CA PHE A 102 2.26 3.73 -11.67
C PHE A 102 2.98 4.96 -11.11
N ALA A 103 3.69 5.76 -11.91
CA ALA A 103 4.54 6.83 -11.37
C ALA A 103 3.76 7.87 -10.54
N GLY A 104 2.57 8.30 -11.02
CA GLY A 104 1.75 9.27 -10.28
C GLY A 104 1.25 8.74 -8.94
N ILE A 105 0.74 7.50 -8.94
CA ILE A 105 0.25 6.84 -7.73
C ILE A 105 1.41 6.56 -6.75
N TYR A 106 2.58 6.19 -7.27
CA TYR A 106 3.78 5.97 -6.47
C TYR A 106 4.34 7.26 -5.84
N GLN A 107 4.32 8.38 -6.56
CA GLN A 107 4.67 9.68 -5.98
C GLN A 107 3.75 10.04 -4.81
N TYR A 108 2.46 9.72 -4.93
CA TYR A 108 1.52 9.90 -3.83
C TYR A 108 1.83 8.95 -2.66
N TRP A 109 2.17 7.68 -2.92
CA TRP A 109 2.64 6.74 -1.89
C TRP A 109 3.89 7.27 -1.15
N LEU A 110 4.85 7.86 -1.86
CA LEU A 110 6.03 8.48 -1.26
C LEU A 110 5.67 9.65 -0.35
N ARG A 111 4.69 10.48 -0.75
CA ARG A 111 4.17 11.57 0.09
C ARG A 111 3.50 11.03 1.36
N GLU A 112 2.62 10.03 1.24
CA GLU A 112 1.97 9.40 2.41
C GLU A 112 2.99 8.70 3.31
N THR A 113 4.06 8.14 2.75
CA THR A 113 5.16 7.54 3.51
C THR A 113 5.82 8.57 4.44
N GLN A 114 5.98 9.82 4.00
CA GLN A 114 6.58 10.88 4.84
C GLN A 114 5.71 11.25 6.04
N VAL A 115 4.39 11.17 5.90
CA VAL A 115 3.44 11.56 6.97
C VAL A 115 2.94 10.38 7.80
N SER A 116 3.20 9.13 7.38
CA SER A 116 2.82 7.91 8.10
C SER A 116 3.94 7.24 8.89
N HIS A 117 5.21 7.60 8.66
CA HIS A 117 6.35 7.12 9.44
C HIS A 117 6.75 8.08 10.54
N PRO A 118 7.43 7.62 11.61
CA PRO A 118 7.97 8.48 12.66
C PRO A 118 8.95 9.52 12.11
N THR A 119 8.43 10.69 11.76
CA THR A 119 9.17 11.84 11.22
C THR A 119 8.62 13.14 11.78
N MET A 120 9.37 14.23 11.64
CA MET A 120 8.85 15.56 11.97
C MET A 120 7.59 15.91 11.17
N SER A 121 7.46 15.42 9.93
CA SER A 121 6.27 15.64 9.10
C SER A 121 5.03 14.95 9.68
N SER A 122 5.15 13.69 10.12
CA SER A 122 4.06 12.97 10.79
C SER A 122 3.66 13.58 12.14
N ALA A 123 4.63 14.18 12.84
CA ALA A 123 4.41 14.82 14.14
C ALA A 123 3.90 16.26 14.03
N ALA A 124 4.08 16.92 12.88
CA ALA A 124 3.73 18.33 12.68
C ALA A 124 2.28 18.71 13.06
N PRO A 125 1.26 17.88 12.82
CA PRO A 125 -0.11 18.16 13.26
C PRO A 125 -0.24 18.26 14.79
N TYR A 126 0.63 17.56 15.52
CA TYR A 126 0.65 17.49 16.99
C TYR A 126 1.62 18.49 17.63
N LEU A 127 2.34 19.27 16.84
CA LEU A 127 3.39 20.16 17.36
C LEU A 127 3.04 21.64 17.14
N ALA A 128 3.35 22.45 18.14
CA ALA A 128 3.43 23.90 18.04
C ALA A 128 4.86 24.34 18.35
N VAL A 129 5.49 25.06 17.41
CA VAL A 129 6.78 25.70 17.70
C VAL A 129 6.50 26.95 18.54
N ASN A 130 7.11 27.04 19.72
CA ASN A 130 6.93 28.20 20.59
C ASN A 130 7.79 29.35 20.04
N ALA A 131 7.15 30.44 19.60
CA ALA A 131 7.88 31.59 19.03
C ALA A 131 8.71 32.34 20.08
N ASP A 132 8.28 32.32 21.34
CA ASP A 132 8.84 33.12 22.43
C ASP A 132 9.76 32.33 23.37
N ALA A 133 9.93 31.03 23.15
CA ALA A 133 10.75 30.16 23.99
C ALA A 133 11.44 29.07 23.16
N PHE A 134 12.61 28.61 23.61
CA PHE A 134 13.21 27.40 23.07
C PHE A 134 12.33 26.19 23.43
N GLY A 135 11.63 25.63 22.44
CA GLY A 135 10.90 24.38 22.62
C GLY A 135 9.72 24.19 21.67
N MET A 136 9.08 23.03 21.81
CA MET A 136 7.84 22.67 21.12
C MET A 136 6.78 22.30 22.16
N SER A 137 5.54 22.69 21.89
CA SER A 137 4.37 22.26 22.65
C SER A 137 3.69 21.12 21.90
N LEU A 138 3.16 20.14 22.64
CA LEU A 138 2.41 19.01 22.08
C LEU A 138 0.90 19.26 22.22
N TYR A 139 0.17 19.06 21.13
CA TYR A 139 -1.28 19.01 21.16
C TYR A 139 -1.75 17.59 21.50
N HIS A 140 -2.83 17.51 22.27
CA HIS A 140 -3.50 16.24 22.53
C HIS A 140 -4.27 15.74 21.30
N GLU A 141 -4.85 16.66 20.54
CA GLU A 141 -5.56 16.39 19.29
C GLU A 141 -4.76 16.97 18.12
N PRO A 142 -4.68 16.28 16.97
CA PRO A 142 -3.99 16.81 15.81
C PRO A 142 -4.72 18.05 15.28
N ARG A 143 -3.96 19.02 14.81
CA ARG A 143 -4.54 20.10 14.00
C ARG A 143 -5.13 19.51 12.71
N PRO A 144 -6.30 20.01 12.25
CA PRO A 144 -6.89 19.58 10.99
C PRO A 144 -5.89 19.73 9.84
N THR A 145 -5.81 18.70 9.01
CA THR A 145 -5.04 18.70 7.77
C THR A 145 -6.00 18.54 6.60
N GLU A 146 -5.81 19.30 5.53
CA GLU A 146 -6.56 19.06 4.29
C GLU A 146 -6.12 17.72 3.69
N THR A 147 -7.07 16.81 3.56
CA THR A 147 -6.92 15.54 2.85
C THR A 147 -7.82 15.53 1.61
N ARG A 148 -7.48 14.71 0.61
CA ARG A 148 -8.31 14.44 -0.57
C ARG A 148 -8.67 12.95 -0.66
N ASN A 149 -8.75 12.30 0.50
CA ASN A 149 -9.00 10.86 0.57
C ASN A 149 -10.41 10.51 0.07
N ASP A 150 -11.34 11.47 0.12
CA ASP A 150 -12.69 11.40 -0.42
C ASP A 150 -12.73 11.08 -1.93
N VAL A 151 -11.74 11.54 -2.69
CA VAL A 151 -11.58 11.21 -4.11
C VAL A 151 -10.56 10.10 -4.33
N LEU A 152 -9.44 10.15 -3.60
CA LEU A 152 -8.33 9.21 -3.78
C LEU A 152 -8.72 7.77 -3.44
N LEU A 153 -9.30 7.52 -2.27
CA LEU A 153 -9.57 6.14 -1.83
C LEU A 153 -10.60 5.44 -2.72
N PRO A 154 -11.72 6.06 -3.13
CA PRO A 154 -12.60 5.44 -4.12
C PRO A 154 -11.89 5.10 -5.43
N SER A 155 -11.01 5.98 -5.91
CA SER A 155 -10.24 5.74 -7.14
C SER A 155 -9.30 4.53 -7.01
N LEU A 156 -8.57 4.43 -5.89
CA LEU A 156 -7.66 3.31 -5.65
C LEU A 156 -8.40 1.99 -5.42
N LEU A 157 -9.54 2.04 -4.71
CA LEU A 157 -10.40 0.86 -4.52
C LEU A 157 -10.99 0.38 -5.83
N TRP A 158 -11.38 1.30 -6.71
CA TRP A 158 -11.87 0.98 -8.05
C TRP A 158 -10.79 0.27 -8.89
N VAL A 159 -9.57 0.84 -8.92
CA VAL A 159 -8.41 0.22 -9.58
C VAL A 159 -8.10 -1.17 -9.00
N ALA A 160 -8.04 -1.27 -7.67
CA ALA A 160 -7.72 -2.52 -6.97
C ALA A 160 -8.77 -3.61 -7.22
N ALA A 161 -10.06 -3.26 -7.19
CA ALA A 161 -11.14 -4.21 -7.43
C ALA A 161 -11.16 -4.71 -8.88
N GLY A 162 -10.88 -3.82 -9.85
CA GLY A 162 -10.71 -4.20 -11.25
C GLY A 162 -9.55 -5.18 -11.45
N ALA A 163 -8.39 -4.85 -10.90
CA ALA A 163 -7.21 -5.70 -10.96
C ALA A 163 -7.42 -7.05 -10.25
N PHE A 164 -8.11 -7.05 -9.10
CA PHE A 164 -8.51 -8.29 -8.42
C PHE A 164 -9.42 -9.15 -9.30
N GLY A 165 -10.39 -8.54 -10.00
CA GLY A 165 -11.25 -9.24 -10.96
C GLY A 165 -10.45 -9.98 -12.02
N VAL A 166 -9.43 -9.35 -12.59
CA VAL A 166 -8.51 -9.96 -13.55
C VAL A 166 -7.73 -11.13 -12.93
N ILE A 167 -7.05 -10.89 -11.81
CA ILE A 167 -6.21 -11.91 -11.14
C ILE A 167 -7.02 -13.15 -10.74
N SER A 168 -8.24 -12.93 -10.25
CA SER A 168 -9.12 -14.01 -9.77
C SER A 168 -9.93 -14.69 -10.87
N GLY A 169 -9.90 -14.19 -12.11
CA GLY A 169 -10.78 -14.65 -13.18
C GLY A 169 -12.26 -14.31 -12.97
N LEU A 170 -12.55 -13.31 -12.13
CA LEU A 170 -13.90 -12.88 -11.75
C LEU A 170 -14.31 -11.56 -12.41
N THR A 171 -13.62 -11.12 -13.48
CA THR A 171 -13.87 -9.83 -14.15
C THR A 171 -15.36 -9.56 -14.41
N HIS A 172 -16.10 -10.54 -14.92
CA HIS A 172 -17.53 -10.43 -15.20
C HIS A 172 -18.41 -10.09 -13.99
N TYR A 173 -18.00 -10.41 -12.75
CA TYR A 173 -18.72 -10.01 -11.54
C TYR A 173 -18.54 -8.52 -11.21
N PHE A 174 -17.45 -7.92 -11.68
CA PHE A 174 -17.07 -6.55 -11.35
C PHE A 174 -17.34 -5.56 -12.49
N GLU A 175 -17.50 -6.02 -13.74
CA GLU A 175 -17.68 -5.14 -14.92
C GLU A 175 -18.77 -4.08 -14.74
N GLU A 176 -20.03 -4.48 -14.49
CA GLU A 176 -21.15 -3.53 -14.37
C GLU A 176 -20.97 -2.57 -13.18
N PRO A 177 -20.68 -3.04 -11.95
CA PRO A 177 -20.42 -2.14 -10.81
C PRO A 177 -19.25 -1.18 -11.03
N LEU A 178 -18.14 -1.64 -11.64
CA LEU A 178 -16.98 -0.80 -11.90
C LEU A 178 -17.27 0.23 -12.99
N ASN A 179 -18.07 -0.12 -14.00
CA ASN A 179 -18.51 0.83 -15.03
C ASN A 179 -19.41 1.93 -14.45
N ASP A 180 -20.34 1.59 -13.55
CA ASP A 180 -21.18 2.59 -12.86
C ASP A 180 -20.33 3.55 -12.01
N ILE A 181 -19.37 3.00 -11.24
CA ILE A 181 -18.43 3.82 -10.46
C ILE A 181 -17.60 4.71 -11.38
N GLY A 182 -17.08 4.17 -12.49
CA GLY A 182 -16.31 4.92 -13.48
C GLY A 182 -17.09 6.07 -14.10
N ALA A 183 -18.37 5.85 -14.45
CA ALA A 183 -19.25 6.90 -14.96
C ALA A 183 -19.45 8.03 -13.94
N ARG A 184 -19.72 7.67 -12.67
CA ARG A 184 -19.88 8.64 -11.58
C ARG A 184 -18.59 9.41 -11.28
N MET A 185 -17.42 8.77 -11.44
CA MET A 185 -16.12 9.41 -11.28
C MET A 185 -15.82 10.37 -12.43
N ALA A 186 -16.21 10.04 -13.67
CA ALA A 186 -16.09 10.91 -14.82
C ALA A 186 -16.93 12.19 -14.67
N ASP A 187 -18.14 12.08 -14.11
CA ASP A 187 -18.99 13.24 -13.78
C ASP A 187 -18.34 14.17 -12.74
N LEU A 188 -17.41 13.66 -11.93
CA LEU A 188 -16.63 14.44 -10.96
C LEU A 188 -15.31 14.98 -11.55
N GLY A 189 -15.07 14.79 -12.86
CA GLY A 189 -13.88 15.26 -13.57
C GLY A 189 -12.65 14.36 -13.41
N VAL A 190 -12.83 13.10 -12.97
CA VAL A 190 -11.75 12.11 -12.90
C VAL A 190 -11.62 11.41 -14.26
N PRO A 191 -10.43 11.32 -14.86
CA PRO A 191 -10.26 10.64 -16.15
C PRO A 191 -10.59 9.13 -16.04
N PRO A 192 -11.12 8.50 -17.10
CA PRO A 192 -11.40 7.07 -17.11
C PRO A 192 -10.10 6.26 -16.99
N PHE A 193 -10.11 5.24 -16.13
CA PHE A 193 -9.10 4.18 -16.09
C PHE A 193 -9.56 3.04 -17.01
N GLU A 194 -8.70 2.64 -17.92
CA GLU A 194 -8.88 1.46 -18.75
C GLU A 194 -7.95 0.37 -18.20
N LEU A 195 -8.54 -0.72 -17.70
CA LEU A 195 -7.78 -1.95 -17.46
C LEU A 195 -7.32 -2.46 -18.83
N LYS A 196 -6.02 -2.41 -19.08
CA LYS A 196 -5.40 -2.96 -20.29
C LYS A 196 -5.07 -4.42 -20.12
#